data_AF-A0A8T4US48-F1
#
_entry.id   AF-A0A8T4US48-F1
#
_cell.length_a   1.000
_cell.length_b   1.000
_cell.length_c   1.000
_cell.angle_alpha   90.00
_cell.angle_beta   90.00
_cell.angle_gamma   90.00
#
_symmetry.space_group_name_H-M   'P 1'
#
loop_
_entity.id
_entity.type
_entity.pdbx_description
1 polymer ?
#
loop_
_entity_poly.entity_id
_entity_poly.type
_entity_poly.pdbx_seq_one_letter_code
_entity_poly.pdbx_strand_id
1 'polypeptide(L)' 'GINGPLHDPISFGIDYFNSLNGAKIAVDIPSGLDPDTGEVVDKVCHSDLIVTFHDIKCGLEQFQDKTEVVDIGIPK' A
#
# COMPACT_ATOMS: atom_id res chain seq x y z
N GLY A 1 -10.93 -3.86 -2.36
CA GLY A 1 -9.80 -3.82 -3.29
C GLY A 1 -10.06 -2.81 -4.39
N ILE A 2 -8.99 -2.34 -5.02
CA ILE A 2 -9.03 -1.54 -6.25
C ILE A 2 -9.33 -2.51 -7.40
N ASN A 3 -10.32 -2.22 -8.24
CA ASN A 3 -10.69 -3.06 -9.37
C ASN A 3 -10.56 -2.25 -10.67
N GLY A 4 -9.68 -2.69 -11.56
CA GLY A 4 -9.46 -2.05 -12.87
C GLY A 4 -8.48 -0.87 -12.84
N PRO A 5 -8.32 -0.18 -13.99
CA PRO A 5 -7.35 0.92 -14.14
C PRO A 5 -7.71 2.12 -13.26
N LEU A 6 -6.69 2.86 -12.83
CA LEU A 6 -6.87 4.02 -11.98
C LEU A 6 -7.35 5.20 -12.82
N HIS A 7 -8.42 5.85 -12.37
CA HIS A 7 -8.93 7.08 -12.97
C HIS A 7 -8.47 8.31 -12.19
N ASP A 8 -8.46 9.45 -12.86
CA ASP A 8 -8.20 10.72 -12.20
C ASP A 8 -9.30 11.05 -11.18
N PRO A 9 -8.95 11.66 -10.04
CA PRO A 9 -7.64 12.25 -9.70
C PRO A 9 -6.63 11.27 -9.06
N ILE A 10 -6.99 10.00 -8.87
CA ILE A 10 -6.15 9.04 -8.14
C ILE A 10 -4.91 8.65 -8.94
N SER A 11 -5.06 8.45 -10.25
CA SER A 11 -3.91 8.15 -11.14
C SER A 11 -2.87 9.26 -11.09
N PHE A 12 -3.29 10.52 -11.27
CA PHE A 12 -2.42 11.69 -11.07
C PHE A 12 -1.83 11.76 -9.64
N GLY A 13 -2.64 11.51 -8.61
CA GLY A 13 -2.20 11.57 -7.22
C GLY A 13 -1.06 10.59 -6.91
N ILE A 14 -1.12 9.37 -7.47
CA ILE A 14 -0.06 8.37 -7.31
C ILE A 14 1.22 8.81 -8.02
N ASP A 15 1.12 9.31 -9.26
CA ASP A 15 2.30 9.83 -9.99
C ASP A 15 2.94 11.01 -9.24
N TYR A 16 2.11 11.95 -8.78
CA TYR A 16 2.56 13.09 -8.02
C TYR A 16 3.24 12.66 -6.72
N PHE A 17 2.61 11.77 -5.93
CA PHE A 17 3.19 11.20 -4.71
C PHE A 17 4.55 10.55 -4.98
N ASN A 18 4.64 9.73 -6.02
CA ASN A 18 5.88 9.05 -6.39
C ASN A 18 6.98 10.03 -6.81
N SER A 19 6.62 11.14 -7.47
CA SER A 19 7.55 12.20 -7.88
C SER A 19 8.12 13.04 -6.73
N LEU A 20 7.43 13.07 -5.59
CA LEU A 20 7.88 13.85 -4.43
C LEU A 20 9.10 13.20 -3.77
N ASN A 21 9.98 14.05 -3.26
CA ASN A 21 11.06 13.64 -2.37
C ASN A 21 10.55 13.62 -0.92
N GLY A 22 11.11 12.74 -0.10
CA GLY A 22 10.75 12.60 1.32
C GLY A 22 10.33 11.18 1.66
N ALA A 23 10.18 10.92 2.96
CA ALA A 23 9.73 9.63 3.46
C ALA A 23 8.27 9.37 3.06
N LYS A 24 8.02 8.20 2.48
CA LYS A 24 6.71 7.77 1.98
C LYS A 24 6.20 6.62 2.83
N ILE A 25 5.06 6.84 3.50
CA ILE A 25 4.47 5.86 4.41
C ILE A 25 3.10 5.44 3.86
N ALA A 26 2.94 4.14 3.61
CA ALA A 26 1.62 3.56 3.34
C ALA A 26 0.93 3.19 4.66
N VAL A 27 -0.37 3.45 4.71
CA VAL A 27 -1.24 2.99 5.79
C VAL A 27 -2.08 1.84 5.25
N ASP A 28 -2.06 0.73 5.98
CA ASP A 28 -2.62 -0.58 5.63
C ASP A 28 -1.96 -1.26 4.43
N ILE A 29 -2.13 -0.69 3.24
CA ILE A 29 -1.63 -1.20 1.95
C ILE A 29 -1.21 -0.01 1.07
N PRO A 30 -0.08 -0.06 0.35
CA PRO A 30 0.25 0.94 -0.65
C PRO A 30 -0.87 1.10 -1.68
N SER A 31 -1.39 2.32 -1.85
CA SER A 31 -2.48 2.56 -2.80
C SER A 31 -2.08 2.10 -4.20
N GLY A 32 -2.90 1.24 -4.81
CA GLY A 32 -2.62 0.63 -6.12
C GLY A 32 -2.10 -0.81 -6.07
N LEU A 33 -1.78 -1.32 -4.88
CA LEU A 33 -1.42 -2.72 -4.66
C LEU A 33 -2.66 -3.55 -4.32
N ASP A 34 -2.78 -4.73 -4.92
CA ASP A 34 -3.77 -5.71 -4.52
C ASP A 34 -3.39 -6.34 -3.16
N PRO A 35 -4.26 -6.29 -2.14
CA PRO A 35 -3.95 -6.80 -0.81
C PRO A 35 -3.84 -8.33 -0.75
N ASP A 36 -4.45 -9.05 -1.68
CA ASP A 36 -4.52 -10.51 -1.67
C ASP A 36 -3.39 -11.11 -2.53
N THR A 37 -3.08 -10.50 -3.67
CA THR A 37 -2.09 -11.04 -4.63
C THR A 37 -0.75 -10.30 -4.63
N GLY A 38 -0.73 -9.04 -4.18
CA GLY A 38 0.45 -8.18 -4.32
C GLY A 38 0.70 -7.71 -5.76
N GLU A 39 -0.26 -7.92 -6.66
CA GLU A 39 -0.18 -7.41 -8.03
C GLU A 39 -0.45 -5.91 -8.09
N VAL A 40 0.19 -5.25 -9.05
CA VAL A 40 -0.05 -3.85 -9.40
C VAL A 40 -0.70 -3.81 -10.76
N VAL A 41 -1.98 -3.45 -10.82
CA VAL A 41 -2.77 -3.45 -12.06
C VAL A 41 -2.39 -2.30 -13.00
N ASP A 42 -1.99 -1.16 -12.45
CA ASP A 42 -1.67 0.05 -13.20
C ASP A 42 -0.50 0.82 -12.55
N LYS A 43 -0.76 1.44 -11.40
CA LYS A 43 0.24 2.22 -10.64
C LYS A 43 0.12 1.93 -9.15
N VAL A 44 1.21 2.15 -8.41
CA VAL A 44 1.25 1.99 -6.96
C VAL A 44 2.02 3.13 -6.31
N CYS A 45 1.63 3.54 -5.09
CA CYS A 45 2.41 4.42 -4.24
C CYS A 45 3.67 3.71 -3.73
N HIS A 46 4.85 4.08 -4.23
CA HIS A 46 6.11 3.55 -3.71
C HIS A 46 6.35 4.06 -2.29
N SER A 47 6.31 3.14 -1.34
CA SER A 47 6.42 3.45 0.09
C SER A 47 7.69 2.86 0.69
N ASP A 48 8.35 3.66 1.53
CA ASP A 48 9.55 3.31 2.30
C ASP A 48 9.18 2.53 3.58
N LEU A 49 7.98 2.78 4.11
CA LEU A 49 7.40 2.09 5.26
C LEU A 49 5.92 1.79 4.99
N ILE A 50 5.47 0.61 5.42
CA ILE A 50 4.07 0.19 5.36
C ILE A 50 3.62 -0.10 6.79
N VAL A 51 2.60 0.59 7.26
CA VAL A 51 2.01 0.36 8.58
C VAL A 51 0.68 -0.36 8.39
N THR A 52 0.66 -1.67 8.61
CA THR A 52 -0.53 -2.49 8.40
C THR A 52 -1.18 -2.88 9.72
N PHE A 53 -2.48 -3.17 9.70
CA PHE A 53 -3.23 -3.43 10.92
C PHE A 53 -3.63 -4.89 11.07
N HIS A 54 -3.73 -5.34 12.32
CA HIS A 54 -4.19 -6.68 12.73
C HIS A 54 -3.27 -7.84 12.32
N ASP A 55 -3.04 -8.02 11.02
CA ASP A 55 -2.20 -9.07 10.46
C ASP A 55 -1.56 -8.60 9.15
N ILE A 56 -0.51 -9.31 8.72
CA ILE A 56 0.08 -9.11 7.41
C ILE A 56 -0.84 -9.66 6.32
N LYS A 57 -1.02 -8.89 5.25
CA LYS A 57 -1.81 -9.30 4.09
C LYS A 57 -0.91 -10.08 3.13
N CYS A 58 -1.46 -11.07 2.43
CA CYS A 58 -0.72 -11.90 1.46
C CYS A 58 0.03 -11.04 0.42
N GLY A 59 -0.61 -9.98 -0.08
CA GLY A 59 0.00 -9.04 -1.02
C GLY A 59 1.18 -8.22 -0.47
N LEU A 60 1.40 -8.26 0.85
CA LEU A 60 2.55 -7.64 1.53
C LEU A 60 3.68 -8.62 1.86
N GLU A 61 3.56 -9.91 1.57
CA GLU A 61 4.60 -10.89 1.91
C GLU A 61 5.97 -10.54 1.30
N GLN A 62 5.97 -10.04 0.06
CA GLN A 62 7.18 -9.58 -0.64
C GLN A 62 7.74 -8.23 -0.12
N PHE A 63 7.03 -7.56 0.79
CA PHE A 63 7.38 -6.26 1.37
C PHE A 63 7.53 -6.33 2.90
N GLN A 64 7.72 -7.53 3.45
CA GLN A 64 7.87 -7.76 4.89
C GLN A 64 9.01 -6.95 5.51
N ASP A 65 10.10 -6.73 4.76
CA ASP A 65 11.28 -5.98 5.19
C ASP A 65 10.99 -4.51 5.54
N LYS A 66 9.87 -3.97 5.04
CA LYS A 66 9.42 -2.59 5.27
C LYS A 66 8.00 -2.50 5.81
N THR A 67 7.46 -3.60 6.34
CA THR A 67 6.09 -3.64 6.88
C THR A 67 6.09 -3.80 8.40
N GLU A 68 5.40 -2.90 9.08
CA GLU A 68 5.14 -2.95 10.52
C GLU A 68 3.67 -3.28 10.76
N VAL A 69 3.40 -4.37 11.51
CA VAL A 69 2.04 -4.76 11.89
C VAL A 69 1.69 -4.11 13.24
N VAL A 70 0.71 -3.22 13.23
CA VAL A 70 0.26 -2.49 14.41
C VAL A 70 -1.04 -3.07 14.93
N ASP A 71 -1.06 -3.33 16.24
CA ASP A 71 -2.26 -3.72 16.97
C ASP A 71 -3.23 -2.53 17.10
N ILE A 72 -4.47 -2.75 16.68
CA ILE A 72 -5.56 -1.77 16.74
C ILE A 72 -6.64 -2.16 17.76
N GLY A 73 -6.36 -3.13 18.63
CA GLY A 73 -7.25 -3.57 19.72
C GLY A 73 -8.26 -4.64 19.31
N ILE A 74 -7.94 -5.46 18.30
CA ILE A 74 -8.79 -6.61 17.95
C ILE A 74 -8.65 -7.69 19.04
N PRO A 75 -9.75 -8.11 19.68
CA PRO A 75 -9.70 -9.17 20.70
C PRO A 75 -9.11 -10.46 20.13
N LYS A 76 -8.33 -11.16 20.95
CA LYS A 76 -7.78 -12.49 20.64
C LYS A 76 -8.81 -13.60 20.84
#